data_AF-A0A2G1VFA5-F1
#
_entry.id   AF-A0A2G1VFA5-F1
#
_cell.length_a   1.000
_cell.length_b   1.000
_cell.length_c   1.000
_cell.angle_alpha   90.00
_cell.angle_beta   90.00
_cell.angle_gamma   90.00
#
_symmetry.space_group_name_H-M   'P 1'
#
loop_
_entity.id
_entity.type
_entity.pdbx_description
1 polymer ?
#
loop_
_entity_poly.entity_id
_entity_poly.type
_entity_poly.pdbx_seq_one_letter_code
_entity_poly.pdbx_strand_id
1 'polypeptide(L)'
;MRKTAVLLAASLIGISSLAKADDIEKGKQVFTQEAQPSCTVCHTLADAGSAGAIGPNLDELKPTRERVINAVTGGVGIMPAFNESLSSEQITAVAHYVSRVTGGDK
;
A
#
# COMPACT_ATOMS: atom_id res chain seq x y z
N MET A 1 17.09 -31.70 47.20
CA MET A 1 15.84 -30.90 47.30
C MET A 1 15.70 -30.11 46.00
N ARG A 2 14.69 -30.45 45.19
CA ARG A 2 14.44 -29.89 43.86
C ARG A 2 13.78 -28.50 43.99
N LYS A 3 14.37 -27.46 43.39
CA LYS A 3 13.69 -26.17 43.19
C LYS A 3 13.41 -26.03 41.70
N THR A 4 12.16 -26.28 41.33
CA THR A 4 11.60 -26.11 39.98
C THR A 4 11.54 -24.62 39.64
N ALA A 5 12.28 -24.19 38.62
CA ALA A 5 12.11 -22.88 38.01
C ALA A 5 10.87 -22.91 37.11
N VAL A 6 9.91 -22.03 37.41
CA VAL A 6 8.69 -21.86 36.62
C VAL A 6 9.06 -21.14 35.33
N LEU A 7 8.95 -21.85 34.20
CA LEU A 7 8.97 -21.28 32.86
C LEU A 7 7.66 -20.49 32.65
N LEU A 8 7.74 -19.17 32.71
CA LEU A 8 6.68 -18.29 32.21
C LEU A 8 6.72 -18.31 30.67
N ALA A 9 5.88 -19.13 30.05
CA ALA A 9 5.62 -19.04 28.63
C ALA A 9 4.70 -17.83 28.36
N ALA A 10 5.29 -16.69 27.99
CA ALA A 10 4.55 -15.54 27.50
C ALA A 10 4.02 -15.86 26.09
N SER A 11 2.70 -15.97 25.97
CA SER A 11 2.00 -16.23 24.70
C SER A 11 2.09 -15.02 23.77
N LEU A 12 2.82 -15.15 22.66
CA LEU A 12 3.06 -14.13 21.62
C LEU A 12 1.96 -14.11 20.54
N ILE A 13 0.68 -14.09 20.92
CA ILE A 13 -0.43 -14.05 19.97
C ILE A 13 -0.95 -12.62 19.89
N GLY A 14 -0.31 -11.74 19.12
CA GLY A 14 -0.76 -10.35 18.96
C GLY A 14 -0.04 -9.44 17.98
N ILE A 15 1.02 -9.88 17.30
CA ILE A 15 1.92 -8.98 16.53
C ILE A 15 1.37 -8.68 15.11
N SER A 16 0.44 -9.48 14.60
CA SER A 16 0.03 -9.43 13.18
C SER A 16 -0.79 -8.20 12.78
N SER A 17 -1.54 -7.60 13.70
CA SER A 17 -2.40 -6.45 13.39
C SER A 17 -1.63 -5.14 13.22
N LEU A 18 -0.51 -4.98 13.93
CA LEU A 18 0.36 -3.80 13.81
C LEU A 18 1.04 -3.76 12.44
N ALA A 19 1.62 -4.89 12.01
CA ALA A 19 2.32 -4.96 10.72
C ALA A 19 1.41 -4.63 9.52
N LYS A 20 0.12 -5.03 9.56
CA LYS A 20 -0.82 -4.71 8.48
C LYS A 20 -1.24 -3.24 8.45
N ALA A 21 -1.27 -2.57 9.60
CA ALA A 21 -1.51 -1.14 9.65
C ALA A 21 -0.29 -0.43 9.05
N ASP A 22 0.92 -0.74 9.54
CA ASP A 22 2.16 -0.13 9.03
C ASP A 22 2.30 -0.21 7.49
N ASP A 23 1.86 -1.31 6.87
CA ASP A 23 1.84 -1.46 5.41
C ASP A 23 0.87 -0.52 4.67
N ILE A 24 -0.28 -0.20 5.27
CA ILE A 24 -1.29 0.71 4.70
C ILE A 24 -0.79 2.16 4.77
N GLU A 25 -0.27 2.57 5.91
CA GLU A 25 0.32 3.88 6.15
C GLU A 25 1.51 4.12 5.23
N LYS A 26 2.39 3.12 5.08
CA LYS A 26 3.50 3.16 4.11
C LYS A 26 2.99 3.30 2.68
N GLY A 27 1.96 2.56 2.29
CA GLY A 27 1.37 2.67 0.96
C GLY A 27 0.77 4.05 0.67
N LYS A 28 0.13 4.67 1.68
CA LYS A 28 -0.36 6.03 1.61
C LYS A 28 0.76 7.06 1.49
N GLN A 29 1.88 6.85 2.19
CA GLN A 29 3.06 7.69 2.08
C GLN A 29 3.69 7.60 0.69
N VAL A 30 3.78 6.40 0.11
CA VAL A 30 4.21 6.24 -1.29
C VAL A 30 3.28 6.99 -2.24
N PHE A 31 1.97 6.83 -2.07
CA PHE A 31 0.96 7.48 -2.91
C PHE A 31 1.05 9.01 -2.87
N THR A 32 1.24 9.57 -1.68
CA THR A 32 1.15 11.02 -1.43
C THR A 32 2.48 11.75 -1.54
N GLN A 33 3.62 11.08 -1.31
CA GLN A 33 4.90 11.76 -1.09
C GLN A 33 6.08 11.12 -1.82
N GLU A 34 6.25 9.79 -1.74
CA GLU A 34 7.52 9.16 -2.19
C GLU A 34 7.56 8.89 -3.69
N ALA A 35 6.42 8.56 -4.31
CA ALA A 35 6.35 8.48 -5.77
C ALA A 35 6.59 9.85 -6.39
N GLN A 36 7.42 9.91 -7.43
CA GLN A 36 7.72 11.15 -8.16
C GLN A 36 7.51 10.93 -9.67
N PRO A 37 6.47 11.53 -10.28
CA PRO A 37 5.48 12.42 -9.66
C PRO A 37 4.58 11.70 -8.64
N SER A 38 4.08 12.43 -7.65
CA SER A 38 3.11 11.89 -6.68
C SER A 38 1.87 11.40 -7.40
N CYS A 39 1.33 10.26 -6.96
CA CYS A 39 0.12 9.68 -7.52
C CYS A 39 -1.07 10.64 -7.43
N THR A 40 -1.07 11.52 -6.41
CA THR A 40 -2.11 12.53 -6.15
C THR A 40 -2.25 13.56 -7.28
N VAL A 41 -1.17 13.82 -8.03
CA VAL A 41 -1.16 14.76 -9.15
C VAL A 41 -2.06 14.26 -10.28
N CYS A 42 -2.07 12.95 -10.49
CA CYS A 42 -2.78 12.34 -11.62
C CYS A 42 -4.12 11.74 -11.22
N HIS A 43 -4.25 11.18 -10.02
CA HIS A 43 -5.40 10.36 -9.64
C HIS A 43 -6.28 10.99 -8.56
N THR A 44 -7.58 10.77 -8.71
CA THR A 44 -8.56 10.97 -7.65
C THR A 44 -8.55 9.75 -6.74
N LEU A 45 -8.43 9.99 -5.43
CA LEU A 45 -8.55 8.99 -4.38
C LEU A 45 -8.95 9.69 -3.08
N ALA A 46 -10.19 9.51 -2.66
CA ALA A 46 -10.78 10.22 -1.53
C ALA A 46 -10.03 9.99 -0.21
N ASP A 47 -9.55 8.77 0.04
CA ASP A 47 -8.78 8.46 1.26
C ASP A 47 -7.47 9.27 1.33
N ALA A 48 -6.82 9.49 0.19
CA ALA A 48 -5.61 10.30 0.09
C ALA A 48 -5.89 11.81 0.02
N GLY A 49 -7.17 12.22 -0.03
CA GLY A 49 -7.56 13.61 -0.25
C GLY A 49 -7.16 14.15 -1.63
N SER A 50 -6.95 13.29 -2.62
CA SER A 50 -6.52 13.69 -3.96
C SER A 50 -7.68 13.77 -4.95
N ALA A 51 -7.59 14.73 -5.87
CA ALA A 51 -8.59 15.00 -6.91
C ALA A 51 -7.95 15.13 -8.31
N GLY A 52 -6.83 14.44 -8.55
CA GLY A 52 -6.18 14.43 -9.85
C GLY A 52 -7.11 13.84 -10.93
N ALA A 53 -7.08 14.41 -12.14
CA ALA A 53 -7.97 14.04 -13.24
C ALA A 53 -7.24 13.68 -14.54
N ILE A 54 -5.91 13.47 -14.48
CA ILE A 54 -5.11 13.01 -15.62
C ILE A 54 -5.27 11.50 -15.79
N GLY A 55 -5.16 10.78 -14.68
CA GLY A 55 -5.45 9.36 -14.59
C GLY A 55 -6.91 9.10 -14.19
N PRO A 56 -7.36 7.83 -14.25
CA PRO A 56 -8.69 7.45 -13.80
C PRO A 56 -8.91 7.76 -12.31
N ASN A 57 -10.17 8.02 -11.96
CA ASN A 57 -10.63 8.04 -10.58
C ASN A 57 -10.50 6.63 -9.97
N LEU A 58 -9.65 6.49 -8.94
CA LEU A 58 -9.37 5.18 -8.33
C LEU A 58 -10.53 4.70 -7.44
N ASP A 59 -11.30 5.62 -6.86
CA ASP A 59 -12.51 5.29 -6.08
C ASP A 59 -13.58 4.61 -6.95
N GLU A 60 -13.64 4.97 -8.23
CA GLU A 60 -14.53 4.35 -9.23
C GLU A 60 -13.91 3.10 -9.85
N LEU A 61 -12.63 3.17 -10.22
CA LEU A 61 -11.94 2.08 -10.92
C LEU A 61 -11.78 0.83 -10.07
N LYS A 62 -11.58 1.01 -8.76
CA LYS A 62 -11.41 -0.07 -7.76
C LYS A 62 -10.46 -1.19 -8.22
N PRO A 63 -9.23 -0.85 -8.62
CA PRO A 63 -8.31 -1.84 -9.17
C PRO A 63 -7.93 -2.88 -8.13
N THR A 64 -7.73 -4.12 -8.57
CA THR A 64 -7.13 -5.17 -7.74
C THR A 64 -5.68 -4.81 -7.42
N ARG A 65 -5.15 -5.32 -6.30
CA ARG A 65 -3.74 -5.15 -5.95
C ARG A 65 -2.79 -5.50 -7.10
N GLU A 66 -3.01 -6.65 -7.76
CA GLU A 66 -2.15 -7.10 -8.87
C GLU A 66 -2.15 -6.09 -10.03
N ARG A 67 -3.32 -5.54 -10.37
CA ARG A 67 -3.41 -4.51 -11.40
C ARG A 67 -2.64 -3.25 -11.03
N VAL A 68 -2.66 -2.84 -9.75
CA VAL A 68 -1.87 -1.69 -9.28
C VAL A 68 -0.37 -1.99 -9.35
N ILE A 69 0.08 -3.18 -8.93
CA ILE A 69 1.50 -3.58 -9.03
C ILE A 69 1.97 -3.50 -10.48
N ASN A 70 1.22 -4.09 -11.42
CA ASN A 70 1.60 -4.10 -12.82
C ASN A 70 1.66 -2.69 -13.41
N ALA A 71 0.66 -1.84 -13.09
CA ALA A 71 0.60 -0.47 -13.57
C ALA A 71 1.73 0.41 -13.01
N VAL A 72 2.03 0.31 -11.70
CA VAL A 72 3.11 1.08 -11.06
C VAL A 72 4.48 0.59 -11.55
N THR A 73 4.65 -0.71 -11.76
CA THR A 73 5.93 -1.29 -12.19
C THR A 73 6.23 -0.95 -13.65
N GLY A 74 5.27 -1.13 -14.56
CA GLY A 74 5.49 -1.02 -16.00
C GLY A 74 4.99 0.27 -16.64
N GLY A 75 4.25 1.11 -15.91
CA GLY A 75 3.53 2.25 -16.48
C GLY A 75 2.31 1.83 -17.29
N VAL A 76 1.43 2.81 -17.59
CA VAL A 76 0.24 2.63 -18.43
C VAL A 76 -0.04 3.90 -19.21
N GLY A 77 0.19 3.89 -20.52
CA GLY A 77 -0.01 5.07 -21.36
C GLY A 77 0.91 6.22 -20.92
N ILE A 78 0.31 7.32 -20.45
CA ILE A 78 1.03 8.50 -19.92
C ILE A 78 1.59 8.23 -18.51
N MET A 79 0.99 7.30 -17.74
CA MET A 79 1.49 6.98 -16.41
C MET A 79 2.89 6.35 -16.53
N PRO A 80 3.93 6.98 -15.93
CA PRO A 80 5.29 6.47 -16.03
C PRO A 80 5.46 5.15 -15.26
N ALA A 81 6.48 4.39 -15.62
CA ALA A 81 6.96 3.26 -14.82
C ALA A 81 7.72 3.80 -13.59
N PHE A 82 7.51 3.17 -12.43
CA PHE A 82 8.16 3.56 -11.18
C PHE A 82 9.19 2.54 -10.68
N ASN A 83 9.39 1.42 -11.38
CA ASN A 83 10.30 0.33 -10.99
C ASN A 83 11.78 0.74 -10.83
N GLU A 84 12.20 1.85 -11.44
CA GLU A 84 13.54 2.41 -11.25
C GLU A 84 13.63 3.37 -10.05
N SER A 85 12.50 3.87 -9.55
CA SER A 85 12.42 4.90 -8.51
C SER A 85 11.84 4.42 -7.18
N LEU A 86 11.05 3.34 -7.20
CA LEU A 86 10.42 2.73 -6.03
C LEU A 86 10.93 1.30 -5.85
N SER A 87 11.15 0.91 -4.61
CA SER A 87 11.46 -0.47 -4.25
C SER A 87 10.24 -1.38 -4.43
N SER A 88 10.47 -2.69 -4.56
CA SER A 88 9.41 -3.70 -4.61
C SER A 88 8.47 -3.62 -3.41
N GLU A 89 9.00 -3.31 -2.23
CA GLU A 89 8.22 -3.12 -1.01
C GLU A 89 7.34 -1.87 -1.08
N GLN A 90 7.85 -0.76 -1.64
CA GLN A 90 7.06 0.46 -1.84
C GLN A 90 5.93 0.23 -2.85
N ILE A 91 6.23 -0.45 -3.96
CA ILE A 91 5.23 -0.83 -4.98
C ILE A 91 4.16 -1.73 -4.37
N THR A 92 4.56 -2.71 -3.57
CA THR A 92 3.62 -3.61 -2.89
C THR A 92 2.78 -2.86 -1.85
N ALA A 93 3.38 -1.91 -1.12
CA ALA A 93 2.67 -1.10 -0.14
C ALA A 93 1.63 -0.18 -0.80
N VAL A 94 1.98 0.56 -1.85
CA VAL A 94 1.02 1.43 -2.55
C VAL A 94 -0.09 0.62 -3.21
N ALA A 95 0.23 -0.55 -3.76
CA ALA A 95 -0.78 -1.45 -4.31
C ALA A 95 -1.75 -1.96 -3.25
N HIS A 96 -1.25 -2.30 -2.05
CA HIS A 96 -2.10 -2.67 -0.91
C HIS A 96 -3.05 -1.55 -0.54
N TYR A 97 -2.47 -0.36 -0.39
CA TYR A 97 -3.18 0.81 0.06
C TYR A 97 -4.34 1.12 -0.89
N VAL A 98 -4.04 1.27 -2.18
CA VAL A 98 -5.05 1.59 -3.21
C VAL A 98 -6.15 0.53 -3.23
N SER A 99 -5.82 -0.75 -3.38
CA SER A 99 -6.83 -1.80 -3.50
C SER A 99 -7.67 -1.94 -2.22
N ARG A 100 -7.08 -1.70 -1.04
CA ARG A 100 -7.76 -1.77 0.25
C ARG A 100 -8.76 -0.64 0.43
N VAL A 101 -8.38 0.60 0.11
CA VAL A 101 -9.24 1.79 0.36
C VAL A 101 -10.32 1.93 -0.71
N THR A 102 -10.07 1.48 -1.94
CA THR A 102 -11.10 1.44 -3.00
C THR A 102 -11.97 0.18 -2.94
N GLY A 103 -11.53 -0.83 -2.18
CA GLY A 103 -12.21 -2.12 -2.05
C GLY A 103 -12.14 -2.98 -3.31
N GLY A 104 -11.00 -2.97 -4.01
CA GLY A 104 -10.72 -3.78 -5.19
C GLY A 104 -10.31 -5.23 -4.89
N ASP A 105 -9.91 -5.54 -3.66
CA ASP A 105 -9.52 -6.90 -3.22
C ASP A 105 -10.71 -7.74 -2.73
N LYS A 106 -11.87 -7.68 -3.41
CA LYS A 106 -13.05 -8.51 -3.09
C LYS A 106 -13.06 -9.81 -3.88
#